data_AF-X1JFD7-F1
#
_entry.id   AF-X1JFD7-F1
#
_cell.length_a   1.000
_cell.length_b   1.000
_cell.length_c   1.000
_cell.angle_alpha   90.00
_cell.angle_beta   90.00
_cell.angle_gamma   90.00
#
_symmetry.space_group_name_H-M   'P 1'
#
loop_
_entity.id
_entity.type
_entity.pdbx_description
1 polymer ?
#
loop_
_entity_poly.entity_id
_entity_poly.type
_entity_poly.pdbx_seq_one_letter_code
_entity_poly.pdbx_strand_id
1 'polypeptide(L)' 'MREECGIFGIFNKEDISIDVAKLTYFGLYALQHRGQESAGIAVSDGKNILVYKDLGLV' A
#
# COMPACT_ATOMS: atom_id res chain seq x y z
N MET A 1 5.91 -13.91 20.29
CA MET A 1 5.12 -12.98 19.45
C MET A 1 5.35 -13.43 18.03
N ARG A 2 4.29 -13.72 17.24
CA ARG A 2 4.48 -13.96 15.81
C ARG A 2 4.56 -12.61 15.13
N GLU A 3 5.65 -12.35 14.44
CA GLU A 3 5.72 -11.24 13.50
C GLU A 3 4.87 -11.61 12.30
N GLU A 4 3.88 -10.77 12.00
CA GLU A 4 2.98 -10.95 10.88
C GLU A 4 2.94 -9.63 10.13
N CYS A 5 3.23 -9.66 8.84
CA CYS A 5 3.26 -8.46 8.01
C CYS A 5 1.88 -7.77 7.97
N GLY A 6 1.88 -6.45 7.78
CA GLY A 6 0.66 -5.68 7.53
C GLY A 6 0.28 -5.69 6.06
N ILE A 7 -1.02 -5.76 5.75
CA ILE A 7 -1.56 -5.62 4.39
C ILE A 7 -2.65 -4.55 4.42
N PHE A 8 -2.65 -3.68 3.43
CA PHE A 8 -3.70 -2.68 3.20
C PHE A 8 -4.12 -2.72 1.72
N GLY A 9 -5.41 -2.53 1.46
CA GLY A 9 -5.96 -2.47 0.12
C GLY A 9 -7.15 -1.52 0.06
N ILE A 10 -7.22 -0.77 -1.03
CA ILE A 10 -8.32 0.16 -1.33
C ILE A 10 -8.69 0.01 -2.80
N PHE A 11 -9.99 0.09 -3.07
CA PHE A 11 -10.55 0.05 -4.42
C PHE A 11 -11.52 1.21 -4.59
N ASN A 12 -11.37 1.94 -5.70
CA ASN A 12 -12.33 2.95 -6.11
C ASN A 12 -12.48 2.92 -7.63
N LYS A 13 -13.71 2.87 -8.11
CA LYS A 13 -14.07 2.90 -9.53
C LYS A 13 -14.83 4.17 -9.94
N GLU A 14 -15.44 4.87 -9.01
CA GLU A 14 -16.50 5.85 -9.27
C GLU A 14 -16.06 7.29 -9.04
N ASP A 15 -15.15 7.53 -8.10
CA ASP A 15 -14.70 8.86 -7.73
C ASP A 15 -13.21 9.05 -8.09
N ILE A 16 -12.98 9.78 -9.18
CA ILE A 16 -11.65 10.11 -9.71
C ILE A 16 -10.86 11.05 -8.78
N SER A 17 -11.51 11.70 -7.81
CA SER A 17 -10.83 12.56 -6.83
C SER A 17 -10.10 11.77 -5.74
N ILE A 18 -10.41 10.48 -5.60
CA ILE A 18 -9.78 9.61 -4.61
C ILE A 18 -8.46 9.05 -5.15
N ASP A 19 -7.37 9.54 -4.58
CA ASP A 19 -6.03 9.01 -4.84
C ASP A 19 -5.79 7.72 -4.03
N VAL A 20 -6.08 6.58 -4.66
CA VAL A 20 -5.90 5.25 -4.07
C VAL A 20 -4.42 4.94 -3.75
N ALA A 21 -3.47 5.51 -4.48
CA ALA A 21 -2.05 5.31 -4.22
C ALA A 21 -1.65 5.98 -2.91
N LYS A 22 -2.03 7.25 -2.74
CA LYS A 22 -1.76 8.03 -1.53
C LYS A 22 -2.44 7.45 -0.29
N LEU A 23 -3.68 6.97 -0.43
CA LEU A 23 -4.39 6.33 0.68
C LEU A 23 -3.76 4.97 1.04
N THR A 24 -3.27 4.22 0.05
CA THR A 24 -2.52 2.98 0.30
C THR A 24 -1.24 3.25 1.09
N TYR A 25 -0.50 4.30 0.73
CA TYR A 25 0.68 4.75 1.49
C TYR A 25 0.33 5.04 2.96
N PHE A 26 -0.71 5.85 3.22
CA PHE A 26 -1.09 6.16 4.60
C PHE A 26 -1.60 4.93 5.37
N GLY A 27 -2.31 4.02 4.71
CA GLY A 27 -2.74 2.76 5.29
C GLY A 27 -1.57 1.89 5.73
N LEU A 28 -0.55 1.75 4.87
CA LEU A 28 0.67 1.02 5.20
C LEU A 28 1.50 1.73 6.29
N TYR A 29 1.59 3.06 6.25
CA TYR A 29 2.26 3.85 7.28
C TYR A 29 1.64 3.63 8.67
N ALA A 30 0.30 3.59 8.76
CA ALA A 30 -0.40 3.26 10.00
C ALA A 30 -0.10 1.82 10.49
N LEU A 31 0.19 0.90 9.57
CA LEU A 31 0.56 -0.49 9.85
C LEU A 31 2.07 -0.72 9.99
N GLN A 32 2.92 0.32 9.94
CA GLN A 32 4.38 0.18 9.97
C GLN A 32 4.90 -0.62 11.18
N HIS A 33 4.18 -0.58 12.31
CA HIS A 33 4.49 -1.35 13.50
C HIS A 33 4.39 -2.87 13.32
N ARG A 34 3.86 -3.36 12.18
CA ARG A 34 3.73 -4.78 11.83
C ARG A 34 4.86 -5.31 10.94
N GLY A 35 5.75 -4.44 10.47
CA GLY A 35 6.89 -4.84 9.65
C GLY A 35 7.70 -3.62 9.25
N GLN A 36 9.01 -3.65 9.49
CA GLN A 36 9.92 -2.51 9.28
C GLN A 36 11.10 -2.86 8.35
N GLU A 37 11.11 -4.07 7.80
CA GLU A 37 12.20 -4.57 6.96
C GLU A 37 12.02 -4.20 5.48
N SER A 38 10.78 -4.14 5.00
CA SER A 38 10.45 -3.80 3.62
C SER A 38 9.00 -3.33 3.50
N ALA A 39 8.71 -2.61 2.42
CA ALA A 39 7.37 -2.18 2.06
C ALA A 39 7.16 -2.19 0.54
N GLY A 40 5.91 -2.25 0.10
CA GLY A 40 5.57 -2.16 -1.32
C GLY A 40 4.11 -1.82 -1.56
N ILE A 41 3.86 -1.15 -2.69
CA ILE A 41 2.56 -0.71 -3.16
C ILE A 41 2.41 -1.12 -4.62
N ALA A 42 1.24 -1.69 -4.96
CA ALA A 42 0.82 -1.93 -6.33
C ALA A 42 -0.51 -1.22 -6.59
N VAL A 43 -0.60 -0.45 -7.68
CA VAL A 43 -1.79 0.32 -8.05
C VAL A 43 -2.13 0.05 -9.51
N SER A 44 -3.42 -0.04 -9.83
CA SER A 44 -3.90 -0.28 -11.18
C SER A 44 -4.84 0.84 -11.66
N ASP A 45 -4.74 1.17 -12.95
CA ASP A 45 -5.70 2.00 -13.69
C ASP A 45 -6.77 1.15 -14.40
N GLY A 46 -6.84 -0.15 -14.10
CA GLY A 46 -7.73 -1.13 -14.75
C GLY A 46 -7.18 -1.71 -16.05
N LYS A 47 -6.02 -1.24 -16.54
CA LYS A 47 -5.34 -1.80 -17.73
C LYS A 47 -3.92 -2.26 -17.41
N ASN A 48 -3.20 -1.47 -16.62
CA ASN A 48 -1.83 -1.71 -16.20
C ASN A 48 -1.75 -1.74 -14.68
N ILE A 49 -0.65 -2.31 -14.17
CA ILE A 49 -0.32 -2.29 -12.74
C ILE A 49 1.07 -1.66 -12.60
N LEU A 50 1.15 -0.57 -11.84
CA LEU A 50 2.40 0.01 -11.39
C LEU A 50 2.74 -0.56 -10.02
N VAL A 51 3.99 -1.03 -9.87
CA VAL A 51 4.47 -1.63 -8.61
C VAL A 51 5.74 -0.92 -8.18
N TYR A 52 5.79 -0.51 -6.91
CA TYR A 52 7.00 -0.07 -6.24
C TYR A 52 7.19 -0.87 -4.96
N LYS A 53 8.39 -1.36 -4.72
CA LYS A 53 8.74 -2.09 -3.48
C LYS A 53 10.24 -1.97 -3.23
N ASP A 54 10.61 -1.83 -1.97
CA ASP A 54 12.01 -1.77 -1.55
C ASP A 54 12.19 -2.23 -0.10
N LEU A 55 13.44 -2.40 0.31
CA LEU A 55 13.82 -2.56 1.71
C LEU A 55 13.64 -1.24 2.46
N GLY A 56 13.34 -1.36 3.75
CA GLY A 56 13.13 -0.22 4.65
C GLY A 56 11.66 0.08 4.92
N LEU A 57 11.42 1.29 5.43
CA LEU A 57 10.11 1.76 5.86
C LEU A 57 9.25 2.20 4.66
N VAL A 58 7.95 2.38 4.91
CA VAL A 58 6.95 2.91 3.96
C VAL A 58 7.26 4.34 3.56
#